data_AF-A0AAV9DSA7-F1
#
_entry.id   AF-A0AAV9DSA7-F1
#
_cell.length_a   1.000
_cell.length_b   1.000
_cell.length_c   1.000
_cell.angle_alpha   90.00
_cell.angle_beta   90.00
_cell.angle_gamma   90.00
#
_symmetry.space_group_name_H-M   'P 1'
#
loop_
_entity.id
_entity.type
_entity.pdbx_description
1 polymer ?
#
loop_
_entity_poly.entity_id
_entity_poly.type
_entity_poly.pdbx_seq_one_letter_code
_entity_poly.pdbx_strand_id
1 'polypeptide(L)'
;MTSPIFLFLLFFHVVLIFGFAGGGGGGRNRRTFGFEFHNRYSDSGRRWWAERSGGDELPEKGTVEYYAHLTTRDRLFRGRWLSDADPTVTFAEGNETVYINNLGL
;
A
#
# COMPACT_ATOMS: atom_id res chain seq x y z
N MET A 1 21.69 -50.08 -17.71
CA MET A 1 20.93 -49.98 -16.45
C MET A 1 20.70 -48.50 -16.17
N THR A 2 19.48 -48.00 -16.32
CA THR A 2 19.16 -46.59 -16.03
C THR A 2 19.12 -46.37 -14.52
N SER A 3 19.81 -45.34 -14.03
CA SER A 3 19.86 -45.02 -12.61
C SER A 3 18.48 -44.56 -12.10
N PRO A 4 18.04 -44.96 -10.89
CA PRO A 4 16.76 -44.53 -10.32
C PRO A 4 16.66 -43.00 -10.15
N ILE A 5 17.80 -42.33 -9.93
CA ILE A 5 17.87 -40.87 -9.84
C ILE A 5 17.54 -40.21 -11.18
N PHE A 6 17.99 -40.82 -12.28
CA PHE A 6 17.73 -40.30 -13.62
C PHE A 6 16.23 -40.36 -13.97
N LEU A 7 15.55 -41.45 -13.60
CA LEU A 7 14.10 -41.59 -13.79
C LEU A 7 13.30 -40.58 -12.97
N PHE A 8 13.72 -40.34 -11.72
CA PHE A 8 13.08 -39.35 -10.84
C PHE A 8 13.21 -37.92 -11.41
N LEU A 9 14.41 -37.53 -11.84
CA LEU A 9 14.64 -36.23 -12.45
C LEU A 9 13.86 -36.07 -13.75
N LEU A 10 13.82 -37.09 -14.60
CA LEU A 10 13.04 -37.07 -15.84
C LEU A 10 11.55 -36.84 -15.56
N PHE A 11 10.98 -37.59 -14.61
CA PHE A 11 9.58 -37.43 -14.21
C PHE A 11 9.27 -36.02 -13.71
N PHE A 12 10.13 -35.47 -12.85
CA PHE A 12 9.98 -34.12 -12.33
C PHE A 12 10.00 -33.05 -13.43
N HIS A 13 10.89 -33.19 -14.42
CA HIS A 13 10.96 -32.26 -15.56
C HIS A 13 9.71 -32.34 -16.45
N VAL A 14 9.17 -33.53 -16.68
CA VAL A 14 7.92 -33.71 -17.44
C VAL A 14 6.76 -33.00 -16.73
N VAL A 15 6.64 -33.16 -15.41
CA VAL A 15 5.59 -32.49 -14.62
C VAL A 15 5.73 -30.97 -14.67
N LEU A 16 6.95 -30.42 -14.63
CA LEU A 16 7.16 -28.97 -14.75
C LEU A 16 6.79 -28.44 -16.13
N ILE A 17 7.15 -29.14 -17.21
CA ILE A 17 6.82 -28.74 -18.58
C ILE A 17 5.31 -28.73 -18.79
N PHE A 18 4.60 -29.80 -18.39
CA PHE A 18 3.15 -29.88 -18.59
C PHE A 18 2.35 -29.07 -17.56
N GLY A 19 2.84 -28.92 -16.34
CA GLY A 19 2.19 -28.15 -15.28
C GLY A 19 2.27 -26.63 -15.48
N PHE A 20 3.33 -26.14 -16.14
CA PHE A 20 3.50 -24.70 -16.41
C PHE A 20 3.04 -24.27 -17.81
N ALA A 21 2.95 -25.21 -18.78
CA ALA A 21 2.47 -24.90 -20.13
C ALA A 21 0.95 -24.75 -20.28
N GLY A 22 0.16 -25.05 -19.23
CA GLY A 22 -1.31 -24.95 -19.25
C GLY A 22 -1.89 -23.54 -19.00
N GLY A 23 -1.05 -22.52 -18.82
CA GLY A 23 -1.50 -21.18 -18.40
C GLY A 23 -1.07 -20.05 -19.33
N GLY A 24 -1.34 -20.13 -20.64
CA GLY A 24 -0.87 -19.09 -21.57
C GLY A 24 -1.68 -18.91 -22.85
N GLY A 25 -2.68 -18.01 -22.81
CA GLY A 25 -3.14 -17.24 -23.98
C GLY A 25 -4.41 -17.76 -24.68
N GLY A 26 -5.40 -16.94 -25.03
CA GLY A 26 -5.45 -15.49 -24.97
C GLY A 26 -6.85 -14.95 -25.26
N GLY A 27 -7.29 -14.02 -24.41
CA GLY A 27 -8.33 -13.06 -24.71
C GLY A 27 -7.74 -11.68 -24.52
N ARG A 28 -7.45 -10.96 -25.60
CA ARG A 28 -7.05 -9.55 -25.56
C ARG A 28 -8.24 -8.67 -25.19
N ASN A 29 -8.71 -8.77 -23.95
CA ASN A 29 -9.54 -7.75 -23.36
C ASN A 29 -8.59 -6.66 -22.87
N ARG A 30 -8.40 -5.60 -23.68
CA ARG A 30 -7.81 -4.36 -23.21
C ARG A 30 -8.81 -3.68 -22.28
N ARG A 31 -8.97 -4.25 -21.07
CA ARG A 31 -9.66 -3.61 -19.95
C ARG A 31 -8.84 -2.37 -19.64
N THR A 32 -9.41 -1.20 -19.91
CA THR A 32 -8.90 0.05 -19.33
C THR A 32 -8.95 -0.13 -17.82
N PHE A 33 -7.79 -0.28 -17.19
CA PHE A 33 -7.71 -0.25 -15.73
C PHE A 33 -8.06 1.17 -15.29
N GLY A 34 -9.30 1.37 -14.87
CA GLY A 34 -9.68 2.54 -14.09
C GLY A 34 -9.30 2.26 -12.64
N PHE A 35 -8.35 3.02 -12.09
CA PHE A 35 -8.09 2.99 -10.67
C PHE A 35 -9.09 3.92 -9.99
N GLU A 36 -10.06 3.35 -9.28
CA GLU A 36 -10.85 4.12 -8.33
C GLU A 36 -10.00 4.32 -7.07
N PHE A 37 -9.51 5.54 -6.88
CA PHE A 37 -8.68 5.87 -5.73
C PHE A 37 -9.58 6.05 -4.50
N HIS A 38 -9.86 4.95 -3.79
CA HIS A 38 -10.48 5.01 -2.48
C HIS A 38 -9.43 5.40 -1.43
N ASN A 39 -9.59 6.57 -0.80
CA ASN A 39 -8.84 6.87 0.41
C ASN A 39 -9.33 5.92 1.52
N ARG A 40 -8.44 5.32 2.32
CA ARG A 40 -8.81 4.43 3.44
C ARG A 40 -9.78 5.07 4.44
N TYR A 41 -9.79 6.40 4.49
CA TYR A 41 -10.69 7.19 5.34
C TYR A 41 -12.02 7.57 4.66
N SER A 42 -12.30 7.08 3.46
CA SER A 42 -13.67 7.11 2.91
C SER A 42 -14.58 6.22 3.75
N ASP A 43 -15.88 6.45 3.67
CA ASP A 43 -16.86 5.64 4.41
C ASP A 43 -16.79 4.15 4.03
N SER A 44 -16.57 3.86 2.74
CA SER A 44 -16.32 2.52 2.23
C SER A 44 -15.03 1.90 2.79
N GLY A 45 -13.95 2.67 2.83
CA GLY A 45 -12.64 2.22 3.35
C GLY A 45 -12.64 2.01 4.85
N ARG A 46 -13.35 2.86 5.61
CA ARG A 46 -13.54 2.73 7.06
C ARG A 46 -14.33 1.46 7.39
N ARG A 47 -15.44 1.23 6.68
CA ARG A 47 -16.26 0.02 6.88
C ARG A 47 -15.48 -1.26 6.55
N TRP A 48 -14.82 -1.29 5.40
CA TRP A 48 -13.96 -2.42 5.03
C TRP A 48 -12.88 -2.69 6.08
N TRP A 49 -12.30 -1.63 6.64
CA TRP A 49 -11.26 -1.81 7.65
C TRP A 49 -11.83 -2.29 8.98
N ALA A 50 -12.96 -1.73 9.47
CA ALA A 50 -13.62 -2.21 10.67
C ALA A 50 -13.98 -3.71 10.60
N GLU A 51 -14.44 -4.18 9.43
CA GLU A 51 -14.72 -5.59 9.17
C GLU A 51 -13.46 -6.48 9.26
N ARG A 52 -12.29 -5.94 8.92
CA ARG A 52 -11.02 -6.69 8.86
C ARG A 52 -10.17 -6.57 10.11
N SER A 53 -10.33 -5.50 10.89
CA SER A 53 -9.61 -5.23 12.13
C SER A 53 -10.23 -5.91 13.35
N GLY A 54 -11.42 -6.51 13.21
CA GLY A 54 -12.16 -7.04 14.36
C GLY A 54 -12.81 -5.94 15.21
N GLY A 55 -13.08 -4.77 14.63
CA GLY A 55 -13.78 -3.67 15.29
C GLY A 55 -12.91 -2.48 15.68
N ASP A 56 -11.61 -2.49 15.42
CA ASP A 56 -10.79 -1.28 15.59
C ASP A 56 -11.19 -0.23 14.54
N GLU A 57 -11.74 0.87 15.01
CA GLU A 57 -12.11 2.01 14.17
C GLU A 57 -10.87 2.86 13.84
N LEU A 58 -10.85 3.44 12.63
CA LEU A 58 -9.81 4.41 12.30
C LEU A 58 -10.01 5.68 13.11
N PRO A 59 -8.92 6.36 13.51
CA PRO A 59 -9.02 7.68 14.10
C PRO A 59 -9.85 8.63 13.22
N GLU A 60 -10.66 9.46 13.87
CA GLU A 60 -11.51 10.43 13.19
C GLU A 60 -10.67 11.45 12.41
N LYS A 61 -11.10 11.77 11.19
CA LYS A 61 -10.34 12.67 10.32
C LYS A 61 -10.25 14.06 10.95
N GLY A 62 -9.02 14.57 11.09
CA GLY A 62 -8.75 15.89 11.63
C GLY A 62 -8.35 15.90 13.10
N THR A 63 -8.38 14.76 13.80
CA THR A 63 -7.83 14.65 15.16
C THR A 63 -6.31 14.48 15.13
N VAL A 64 -5.66 14.67 16.29
CA VAL A 64 -4.20 14.48 16.43
C VAL A 64 -3.83 13.02 16.14
N GLU A 65 -4.64 12.08 16.60
CA GLU A 65 -4.46 10.63 16.43
C GLU A 65 -4.52 10.23 14.96
N TYR A 66 -5.36 10.88 14.16
CA TYR A 66 -5.43 10.70 12.72
C TYR A 66 -4.10 11.02 12.04
N TYR A 67 -3.52 12.19 12.36
CA TYR A 67 -2.25 12.59 11.79
C TYR A 67 -1.08 11.74 12.31
N ALA A 68 -1.09 11.37 13.60
CA ALA A 68 -0.09 10.46 14.17
C ALA A 68 -0.11 9.09 13.50
N HIS A 69 -1.29 8.52 13.26
CA HIS A 69 -1.45 7.24 12.56
C HIS A 69 -0.98 7.33 11.10
N LEU A 70 -1.28 8.43 10.38
CA LEU A 70 -0.78 8.64 9.02
C LEU A 70 0.75 8.70 8.96
N THR A 71 1.37 9.48 9.84
CA THR A 71 2.83 9.63 9.93
C THR A 71 3.50 8.29 10.25
N THR A 72 2.99 7.58 11.24
CA THR A 72 3.52 6.27 11.66
C THR A 72 3.49 5.28 10.51
N ARG A 73 2.40 5.28 9.73
CA ARG A 73 2.23 4.41 8.57
C ARG A 73 3.15 4.79 7.41
N ASP A 74 3.31 6.09 7.12
CA ASP A 74 4.22 6.54 6.06
C ASP A 74 5.67 6.14 6.37
N ARG A 75 6.06 6.24 7.65
CA ARG A 75 7.34 5.75 8.15
C ARG A 75 7.48 4.23 7.99
N LEU A 76 6.49 3.46 8.43
CA LEU A 76 6.57 1.99 8.40
C LEU A 76 6.59 1.41 6.98
N PHE A 77 5.76 1.93 6.08
CA PHE A 77 5.58 1.33 4.75
C PHE A 77 6.38 2.00 3.65
N ARG A 78 6.75 3.28 3.81
CA ARG A 78 7.46 4.04 2.77
C ARG A 78 8.84 4.50 3.23
N GLY A 79 9.21 4.27 4.49
CA GLY A 79 10.50 4.66 5.05
C GLY A 79 10.73 6.17 5.06
N ARG A 80 9.65 6.95 4.90
CA ARG A 80 9.72 8.41 4.88
C ARG A 80 9.46 8.94 6.27
N TRP A 81 10.34 9.83 6.68
CA TRP A 81 10.29 10.47 7.98
C TRP A 81 9.83 11.90 7.77
N LEU A 82 9.06 12.45 8.72
CA LEU A 82 8.77 13.88 8.74
C LEU A 82 10.05 14.71 8.89
N SER A 83 11.07 14.13 9.52
CA SER A 83 12.39 14.72 9.74
C SER A 83 13.44 13.61 9.85
N ASP A 84 14.66 13.89 9.38
CA ASP A 84 15.80 12.94 9.42
C ASP A 84 16.45 12.85 10.81
N ALA A 85 16.12 13.79 11.70
CA ALA A 85 16.46 13.80 13.12
C ALA A 85 15.15 13.91 13.95
N ASP A 86 15.27 13.98 15.28
CA ASP A 86 14.16 14.31 16.20
C ASP A 86 14.19 15.81 16.58
N PRO A 87 14.15 16.78 15.65
CA PRO A 87 13.99 18.17 16.02
C PRO A 87 12.55 18.38 16.48
N THR A 88 12.36 19.29 17.44
CA THR A 88 11.07 19.91 17.65
C THR A 88 10.56 20.43 16.31
N VAL A 89 9.44 19.89 15.82
CA VAL A 89 8.79 20.36 14.59
C VAL A 89 8.44 21.82 14.82
N THR A 90 9.22 22.71 14.24
CA THR A 90 9.03 24.15 14.29
C THR A 90 8.94 24.66 12.86
N PHE A 91 8.15 25.71 12.66
CA PHE A 91 8.10 26.40 11.39
C PHE A 91 9.49 26.99 11.11
N ALA A 92 9.97 26.83 9.87
CA ALA A 92 11.27 27.38 9.45
C ALA A 92 11.35 28.90 9.63
N GLU A 93 10.20 29.59 9.51
CA GLU A 93 10.05 31.04 9.67
C GLU A 93 9.57 31.45 11.07
N GLY A 94 9.51 30.52 12.03
CA GLY A 94 8.98 30.77 13.38
C GLY A 94 7.45 30.64 13.48
N ASN A 95 6.91 30.75 14.71
CA ASN A 95 5.48 30.55 14.98
C ASN A 95 4.63 31.81 14.73
N GLU A 96 5.13 32.74 13.93
CA GLU A 96 4.41 33.96 13.59
C GLU A 96 3.29 33.62 12.59
N THR A 97 2.05 33.87 13.00
CA THR A 97 0.90 33.67 12.12
C THR A 97 0.61 34.97 11.39
N VAL A 98 0.81 34.99 10.07
CA VAL A 98 0.47 36.15 9.23
C VAL A 98 -0.93 35.98 8.64
N TYR A 99 -1.81 36.95 8.87
CA TYR A 99 -3.10 36.99 8.20
C TYR A 99 -2.95 37.60 6.80
N ILE A 100 -3.08 36.75 5.78
CA ILE A 100 -3.00 37.16 4.38
C ILE A 100 -4.43 37.36 3.85
N ASN A 101 -4.82 38.62 3.67
CA ASN A 101 -6.16 39.00 3.20
C ASN A 101 -6.43 38.68 1.72
N ASN A 102 -5.39 38.40 0.93
CA ASN A 102 -5.52 38.14 -0.49
C ASN A 102 -4.42 37.17 -0.95
N LEU A 103 -4.80 35.98 -1.43
CA LEU A 103 -3.87 34.95 -1.93
C LEU A 103 -3.55 35.11 -3.42
N GLY A 104 -3.98 36.22 -4.03
CA GLY A 104 -3.78 36.55 -5.44
C GLY A 104 -5.01 37.30 -5.96
N LEU A 105 -4.79 38.36 -6.74
CA LEU A 105 -5.83 39.11 -7.45
C LEU A 105 -6.63 38.24 -8.42
#